data_AF-A0A9W4N2R2-F1
#
_entry.id   AF-A0A9W4N2R2-F1
#
_cell.length_a   1.000
_cell.length_b   1.000
_cell.length_c   1.000
_cell.angle_alpha   90.00
_cell.angle_beta   90.00
_cell.angle_gamma   90.00
#
_symmetry.space_group_name_H-M   'P 1'
#
loop_
_entity.id
_entity.type
_entity.pdbx_description
1 polymer ?
#
loop_
_entity_poly.entity_id
_entity_poly.type
_entity_poly.pdbx_seq_one_letter_code
_entity_poly.pdbx_strand_id
1 'polypeptide(L)'
;MSLPEDSQRASVIASCANPLPGNVVSQYGKRIIKISDHQVVKCGPDVTREEFENQRIAHELVDSRIVSIPRVYDFFLDEQGWGYIVMELMKGKVIDPLNDVSAIQRVASVLGACRGLLFPETEDLVFDSLGRMEEWFNSRLFAHNPNLDLQSCDLVLCHLDIAPRNIIWQEDGSLCLIDWASAGFYPRLFEFCMQWILDGKDGTFNSLVLESVDPLSDHEMAQKEAMLCAWGNIQKYPFRNKISSSPERLSGHSIDLPPLPAHPMPDYPLEWYEKAGCERSIPPSSTGVKSSKLGCRR
;
A
#
# COMPACT_ATOMS: atom_id res chain seq x y z
N MET A 1 32.01 -18.99 -16.09
CA MET A 1 32.80 -18.82 -14.84
C MET A 1 32.16 -17.63 -14.14
N SER A 2 31.35 -17.87 -13.12
CA SER A 2 30.70 -16.78 -12.36
C SER A 2 31.76 -16.03 -11.55
N LEU A 3 31.59 -14.71 -11.42
CA LEU A 3 32.34 -13.95 -10.44
C LEU A 3 31.85 -14.33 -9.02
N PRO A 4 32.69 -14.21 -7.97
CA PRO A 4 32.22 -14.29 -6.58
C PRO A 4 31.11 -13.28 -6.32
N GLU A 5 30.15 -13.60 -5.45
CA GLU A 5 29.00 -12.73 -5.14
C GLU A 5 29.44 -11.32 -4.71
N ASP A 6 30.47 -11.23 -3.85
CA ASP A 6 31.07 -9.95 -3.42
C ASP A 6 31.61 -9.11 -4.59
N SER A 7 32.21 -9.76 -5.59
CA SER A 7 32.70 -9.09 -6.81
C SER A 7 31.56 -8.62 -7.71
N GLN A 8 30.41 -9.28 -7.67
CA GLN A 8 29.23 -8.87 -8.43
C GLN A 8 28.53 -7.68 -7.74
N ARG A 9 28.38 -7.71 -6.41
CA ARG A 9 27.85 -6.58 -5.62
C ARG A 9 28.71 -5.33 -5.72
N ALA A 10 30.04 -5.46 -5.64
CA ALA A 10 30.96 -4.34 -5.86
C ALA A 10 30.79 -3.69 -7.25
N SER A 11 30.57 -4.49 -8.31
CA SER A 11 30.32 -3.97 -9.66
C SER A 11 28.96 -3.26 -9.77
N VAL A 12 27.94 -3.70 -9.01
CA VAL A 12 26.64 -3.02 -8.94
C VAL A 12 26.77 -1.66 -8.26
N ILE A 13 27.44 -1.59 -7.10
CA ILE A 13 27.69 -0.34 -6.37
C ILE A 13 28.42 0.66 -7.27
N ALA A 14 29.50 0.24 -7.94
CA ALA A 14 30.24 1.09 -8.87
C ALA A 14 29.37 1.63 -10.03
N SER A 15 28.48 0.79 -10.57
CA SER A 15 27.54 1.18 -11.63
C SER A 15 26.47 2.18 -11.15
N CYS A 16 26.05 2.07 -9.88
CA CYS A 16 25.10 3.00 -9.26
C CYS A 16 25.73 4.33 -8.85
N ALA A 17 27.02 4.33 -8.48
CA ALA A 17 27.78 5.51 -8.12
C ALA A 17 28.10 6.40 -9.34
N ASN A 18 28.46 5.78 -10.48
CA ASN A 18 28.83 6.48 -11.71
C ASN A 18 28.10 5.89 -12.94
N PRO A 19 26.76 6.05 -13.04
CA PRO A 19 25.99 5.46 -14.13
C PRO A 19 26.28 6.16 -15.46
N LEU A 20 26.38 5.37 -16.53
CA LEU A 20 26.40 5.90 -17.89
C LEU A 20 25.06 6.60 -18.19
N PRO A 21 25.02 7.76 -18.88
CA PRO A 21 23.78 8.50 -19.10
C PRO A 21 22.64 7.69 -19.73
N GLY A 22 22.97 6.77 -20.65
CA GLY A 22 21.98 5.88 -21.30
C GLY A 22 21.51 4.69 -20.45
N ASN A 23 22.09 4.47 -19.27
CA ASN A 23 21.69 3.42 -18.34
C ASN A 23 20.76 3.93 -17.23
N VAL A 24 20.55 5.23 -17.10
CA VAL A 24 19.69 5.78 -16.04
C VAL A 24 18.23 5.71 -16.48
N VAL A 25 17.44 4.88 -15.79
CA VAL A 25 16.01 4.67 -16.10
C VAL A 25 15.14 5.72 -15.39
N SER A 26 15.50 6.10 -14.15
CA SER A 26 14.92 7.24 -13.45
C SER A 26 15.96 7.97 -12.60
N GLN A 27 15.86 9.31 -12.59
CA GLN A 27 16.67 10.24 -11.76
C GLN A 27 15.86 10.97 -10.69
N TYR A 28 14.53 11.00 -10.81
CA TYR A 28 13.65 11.73 -9.89
C TYR A 28 13.03 10.72 -8.92
N GLY A 29 13.43 10.79 -7.65
CA GLY A 29 13.07 9.81 -6.62
C GLY A 29 14.15 8.75 -6.40
N LYS A 30 13.75 7.49 -6.16
CA LYS A 30 14.66 6.36 -5.95
C LYS A 30 15.46 6.07 -7.24
N ARG A 31 16.79 5.91 -7.16
CA ARG A 31 17.65 5.77 -8.35
C ARG A 31 17.47 4.41 -9.01
N ILE A 32 17.07 4.37 -10.29
CA ILE A 32 16.92 3.13 -11.07
C ILE A 32 17.97 3.10 -12.19
N ILE A 33 18.92 2.17 -12.10
CA ILE A 33 20.07 2.05 -13.01
C ILE A 33 20.03 0.70 -13.74
N LYS A 34 20.04 0.72 -15.07
CA LYS A 34 20.22 -0.48 -15.90
C LYS A 34 21.66 -1.00 -15.78
N ILE A 35 21.80 -2.27 -15.40
CA ILE A 35 23.11 -2.95 -15.30
C ILE A 35 23.31 -4.01 -16.39
N SER A 36 22.24 -4.53 -16.99
CA SER A 36 22.29 -5.43 -18.15
C SER A 36 21.01 -5.33 -18.99
N ASP A 37 20.92 -6.03 -20.11
CA ASP A 37 19.70 -6.06 -20.95
C ASP A 37 18.49 -6.75 -20.31
N HIS A 38 18.67 -7.35 -19.12
CA HIS A 38 17.64 -8.06 -18.36
C HIS A 38 17.53 -7.60 -16.89
N GLN A 39 18.37 -6.67 -16.44
CA GLN A 39 18.43 -6.28 -15.03
C GLN A 39 18.58 -4.77 -14.82
N VAL A 40 17.84 -4.27 -13.85
CA VAL A 40 17.99 -2.95 -13.23
C VAL A 40 18.35 -3.10 -11.76
N VAL A 41 18.90 -2.03 -11.20
CA VAL A 41 19.16 -1.90 -9.77
C VAL A 41 18.43 -0.67 -9.28
N LYS A 42 17.61 -0.84 -8.24
CA LYS A 42 17.03 0.24 -7.47
C LYS A 42 17.91 0.47 -6.25
N CYS A 43 18.36 1.71 -6.04
CA CYS A 43 19.19 2.05 -4.89
C CYS A 43 18.82 3.39 -4.26
N GLY A 44 18.83 3.41 -2.92
CA GLY A 44 18.49 4.57 -2.10
C GLY A 44 18.82 4.34 -0.62
N PRO A 45 18.86 5.39 0.21
CA PRO A 45 18.85 5.21 1.66
C PRO A 45 17.51 4.59 2.12
N ASP A 46 16.43 4.83 1.37
CA ASP A 46 15.08 4.33 1.64
C ASP A 46 14.74 3.06 0.83
N VAL A 47 15.75 2.27 0.45
CA VAL A 47 15.57 0.98 -0.23
C VAL A 47 15.82 -0.13 0.78
N THR A 48 14.76 -0.87 1.11
CA THR A 48 14.70 -1.73 2.29
C THR A 48 14.71 -3.21 1.94
N ARG A 49 14.97 -4.07 2.93
CA ARG A 49 14.88 -5.53 2.78
C ARG A 49 13.47 -5.99 2.40
N GLU A 50 12.48 -5.20 2.75
CA GLU A 50 11.07 -5.57 2.68
C GLU A 50 10.44 -5.10 1.39
N GLU A 51 10.87 -3.98 0.84
CA GLU A 51 10.57 -3.69 -0.57
C GLU A 51 10.98 -4.88 -1.46
N PHE A 52 12.12 -5.52 -1.16
CA PHE A 52 12.57 -6.76 -1.80
C PHE A 52 11.67 -7.97 -1.48
N GLU A 53 11.42 -8.29 -0.21
CA GLU A 53 10.59 -9.46 0.16
C GLU A 53 9.14 -9.31 -0.33
N ASN A 54 8.58 -8.10 -0.31
CA ASN A 54 7.25 -7.78 -0.83
C ASN A 54 7.14 -8.07 -2.30
N GLN A 55 8.11 -7.58 -3.09
CA GLN A 55 8.13 -7.84 -4.52
C GLN A 55 8.38 -9.33 -4.82
N ARG A 56 9.17 -10.03 -4.01
CA ARG A 56 9.36 -11.49 -4.13
C ARG A 56 8.04 -12.24 -3.88
N ILE A 57 7.37 -11.96 -2.77
CA ILE A 57 6.08 -12.58 -2.40
C ILE A 57 5.00 -12.22 -3.43
N ALA A 58 4.95 -10.98 -3.91
CA ALA A 58 4.03 -10.55 -4.96
C ALA A 58 4.27 -11.31 -6.28
N HIS A 59 5.52 -11.48 -6.71
CA HIS A 59 5.86 -12.31 -7.88
C HIS A 59 5.45 -13.78 -7.68
N GLU A 60 5.43 -14.31 -6.46
CA GLU A 60 5.01 -15.68 -6.17
C GLU A 60 3.48 -15.86 -6.08
N LEU A 61 2.74 -14.85 -5.58
CA LEU A 61 1.31 -14.94 -5.31
C LEU A 61 0.42 -14.37 -6.43
N VAL A 62 0.86 -13.35 -7.15
CA VAL A 62 0.05 -12.68 -8.19
C VAL A 62 0.03 -13.52 -9.47
N ASP A 63 -1.17 -13.76 -10.02
CA ASP A 63 -1.33 -14.43 -11.30
C ASP A 63 -0.77 -13.56 -12.44
N SER A 64 0.36 -13.98 -13.00
CA SER A 64 1.06 -13.26 -14.07
C SER A 64 0.26 -13.11 -15.37
N ARG A 65 -0.86 -13.84 -15.52
CA ARG A 65 -1.82 -13.63 -16.62
C ARG A 65 -2.65 -12.36 -16.41
N ILE A 66 -2.85 -11.95 -15.16
CA ILE A 66 -3.56 -10.72 -14.79
C ILE A 66 -2.59 -9.54 -14.86
N VAL A 67 -1.51 -9.58 -14.07
CA VAL A 67 -0.43 -8.58 -14.03
C VAL A 67 0.89 -9.28 -13.68
N SER A 68 1.97 -9.03 -14.41
CA SER A 68 3.31 -9.53 -14.07
C SER A 68 3.97 -8.66 -13.00
N ILE A 69 4.75 -9.28 -12.10
CA ILE A 69 5.61 -8.57 -11.14
C ILE A 69 7.08 -8.83 -11.53
N PRO A 70 8.00 -7.84 -11.51
CA PRO A 70 9.39 -8.09 -11.88
C PRO A 70 10.07 -8.99 -10.86
N ARG A 71 10.84 -9.98 -11.31
CA ARG A 71 11.61 -10.83 -10.40
C ARG A 71 12.71 -10.02 -9.69
N VAL A 72 12.81 -10.18 -8.36
CA VAL A 72 13.98 -9.75 -7.60
C VAL A 72 15.06 -10.85 -7.57
N TYR A 73 16.32 -10.47 -7.58
CA TYR A 73 17.49 -11.36 -7.68
C TYR A 73 18.40 -11.30 -6.45
N ASP A 74 18.63 -10.11 -5.90
CA ASP A 74 19.50 -9.90 -4.72
C ASP A 74 19.10 -8.63 -3.97
N PHE A 75 19.31 -8.61 -2.66
CA PHE A 75 19.25 -7.43 -1.81
C PHE A 75 20.46 -7.38 -0.87
N PHE A 76 21.10 -6.20 -0.82
CA PHE A 76 22.22 -5.95 0.07
C PHE A 76 22.31 -4.46 0.45
N LEU A 77 23.04 -4.20 1.53
CA LEU A 77 23.45 -2.87 1.97
C LEU A 77 24.94 -2.65 1.65
N ASP A 78 25.35 -1.41 1.38
CA ASP A 78 26.77 -1.04 1.41
C ASP A 78 27.25 -0.60 2.81
N GLU A 79 28.54 -0.26 2.91
CA GLU A 79 29.18 0.20 4.15
C GLU A 79 28.58 1.51 4.72
N GLN A 80 27.79 2.25 3.93
CA GLN A 80 27.09 3.47 4.34
C GLN A 80 25.63 3.20 4.74
N GLY A 81 25.17 1.94 4.66
CA GLY A 81 23.77 1.57 4.88
C GLY A 81 22.86 1.87 3.69
N TRP A 82 23.42 2.16 2.51
CA TRP A 82 22.63 2.37 1.29
C TRP A 82 22.07 1.03 0.80
N GLY A 83 20.77 0.96 0.53
CA GLY A 83 20.13 -0.26 0.04
C GLY A 83 20.19 -0.43 -1.47
N TYR A 84 20.31 -1.67 -1.91
CA TYR A 84 20.33 -2.07 -3.33
C TYR A 84 19.42 -3.27 -3.56
N ILE A 85 18.46 -3.13 -4.46
CA ILE A 85 17.63 -4.23 -4.98
C ILE A 85 18.02 -4.47 -6.43
N VAL A 86 18.55 -5.66 -6.73
CA VAL A 86 18.79 -6.11 -8.10
C VAL A 86 17.54 -6.85 -8.58
N MET A 87 16.93 -6.39 -9.68
CA MET A 87 15.67 -6.93 -10.19
C MET A 87 15.58 -6.91 -11.72
N GLU A 88 14.55 -7.57 -12.23
CA GLU A 88 14.26 -7.71 -13.66
C GLU A 88 13.98 -6.37 -14.36
N LEU A 89 14.62 -6.16 -15.52
CA LEU A 89 14.32 -5.03 -16.40
C LEU A 89 13.03 -5.31 -17.18
N MET A 90 11.93 -4.73 -16.73
CA MET A 90 10.67 -4.78 -17.47
C MET A 90 10.70 -3.82 -18.66
N LYS A 91 10.50 -4.37 -19.86
CA LYS A 91 10.34 -3.59 -21.10
C LYS A 91 8.90 -3.13 -21.23
N GLY A 92 8.72 -1.89 -21.64
CA GLY A 92 7.41 -1.27 -21.81
C GLY A 92 7.48 0.24 -21.62
N LYS A 93 6.33 0.86 -21.39
CA LYS A 93 6.21 2.27 -21.04
C LYS A 93 5.26 2.44 -19.87
N VAL A 94 5.60 3.33 -18.96
CA VAL A 94 4.63 3.86 -17.99
C VAL A 94 3.59 4.66 -18.77
N ILE A 95 2.31 4.39 -18.54
CA ILE A 95 1.19 5.13 -19.12
C ILE A 95 0.53 5.93 -18.00
N ASP A 96 0.76 7.23 -18.00
CA ASP A 96 0.22 8.16 -17.01
C ASP A 96 -0.30 9.42 -17.74
N PRO A 97 -1.61 9.73 -17.71
CA PRO A 97 -2.68 8.99 -17.04
C PRO A 97 -3.08 7.69 -17.75
N LEU A 98 -3.35 6.64 -16.97
CA LEU A 98 -3.92 5.38 -17.47
C LEU A 98 -5.45 5.47 -17.48
N ASN A 99 -6.04 5.49 -18.67
CA ASN A 99 -7.49 5.61 -18.88
C ASN A 99 -8.14 4.34 -19.48
N ASP A 100 -7.39 3.25 -19.68
CA ASP A 100 -7.93 2.00 -20.21
C ASP A 100 -8.66 1.23 -19.10
N VAL A 101 -9.99 1.16 -19.21
CA VAL A 101 -10.87 0.52 -18.21
C VAL A 101 -10.56 -0.97 -18.04
N SER A 102 -10.20 -1.70 -19.11
CA SER A 102 -9.87 -3.13 -19.01
C SER A 102 -8.54 -3.34 -18.29
N ALA A 103 -7.57 -2.45 -18.49
CA ALA A 103 -6.31 -2.48 -17.75
C ALA A 103 -6.51 -2.14 -16.27
N ILE A 104 -7.32 -1.13 -15.97
CA ILE A 104 -7.66 -0.75 -14.60
C ILE A 104 -8.38 -1.90 -13.89
N GLN A 105 -9.34 -2.57 -14.54
CA GLN A 105 -10.01 -3.76 -14.01
C GLN A 105 -9.05 -4.91 -13.71
N ARG A 106 -8.07 -5.17 -14.59
CA ARG A 106 -7.02 -6.18 -14.33
C ARG A 106 -6.20 -5.84 -13.09
N VAL A 107 -5.74 -4.59 -12.96
CA VAL A 107 -4.97 -4.14 -11.79
C VAL A 107 -5.83 -4.18 -10.52
N ALA A 108 -7.09 -3.74 -10.58
CA ALA A 108 -8.03 -3.81 -9.46
C ALA A 108 -8.29 -5.26 -9.01
N SER A 109 -8.32 -6.23 -9.92
CA SER A 109 -8.49 -7.65 -9.57
C SER A 109 -7.30 -8.28 -8.81
N VAL A 110 -6.16 -7.60 -8.75
CA VAL A 110 -5.04 -7.98 -7.87
C VAL A 110 -5.34 -7.62 -6.40
N LEU A 111 -6.26 -6.67 -6.15
CA LEU A 111 -6.54 -6.12 -4.81
C LEU A 111 -7.32 -7.08 -3.91
N GLY A 112 -6.57 -7.79 -3.06
CA GLY A 112 -7.08 -8.76 -2.09
C GLY A 112 -6.91 -10.23 -2.50
N ALA A 113 -6.23 -10.51 -3.61
CA ALA A 113 -6.00 -11.88 -4.10
C ALA A 113 -4.93 -12.68 -3.32
N CYS A 114 -4.11 -12.02 -2.49
CA CYS A 114 -2.92 -12.58 -1.86
C CYS A 114 -3.10 -12.74 -0.32
N ARG A 115 -2.63 -13.84 0.32
CA ARG A 115 -2.82 -14.11 1.77
C ARG A 115 -1.51 -14.53 2.50
N GLY A 116 -1.13 -13.81 3.58
CA GLY A 116 -0.03 -14.08 4.55
C GLY A 116 1.42 -13.90 4.04
N LEU A 117 2.46 -13.50 4.81
CA LEU A 117 2.68 -13.07 6.23
C LEU A 117 3.90 -12.07 6.30
N LEU A 118 4.18 -11.42 7.45
CA LEU A 118 4.69 -10.03 7.66
C LEU A 118 6.13 -9.52 7.31
N PHE A 119 6.29 -8.17 7.32
CA PHE A 119 7.41 -7.22 7.01
C PHE A 119 8.27 -6.80 8.23
N PRO A 120 9.49 -6.26 8.03
CA PRO A 120 9.95 -5.00 8.72
C PRO A 120 9.94 -3.56 8.09
N GLU A 121 11.02 -3.07 7.45
CA GLU A 121 11.58 -1.69 7.56
C GLU A 121 10.81 -0.49 6.92
N THR A 122 10.66 0.60 7.70
CA THR A 122 10.99 2.02 7.31
C THR A 122 10.90 2.96 8.54
N GLU A 123 10.16 2.56 9.56
CA GLU A 123 10.51 2.76 10.97
C GLU A 123 10.66 1.36 11.62
N ASP A 124 11.14 1.24 12.86
CA ASP A 124 11.12 -0.03 13.64
C ASP A 124 9.68 -0.43 14.09
N LEU A 125 8.71 -0.37 13.17
CA LEU A 125 7.30 -0.62 13.40
C LEU A 125 6.84 -1.96 12.79
N VAL A 126 7.43 -3.04 13.29
CA VAL A 126 7.00 -4.42 13.02
C VAL A 126 5.79 -4.77 13.89
N PHE A 127 4.63 -4.99 13.28
CA PHE A 127 3.47 -5.54 13.98
C PHE A 127 3.47 -7.07 13.94
N ASP A 128 3.99 -7.71 14.98
CA ASP A 128 3.96 -9.19 15.12
C ASP A 128 2.54 -9.80 15.20
N SER A 129 1.50 -8.97 15.25
CA SER A 129 0.11 -9.38 15.37
C SER A 129 -0.86 -8.29 14.91
N LEU A 130 -2.04 -8.70 14.44
CA LEU A 130 -3.16 -7.83 14.07
C LEU A 130 -3.61 -6.95 15.24
N GLY A 131 -3.58 -7.49 16.47
CA GLY A 131 -3.85 -6.74 17.70
C GLY A 131 -2.89 -5.57 17.93
N ARG A 132 -1.57 -5.74 17.70
CA ARG A 132 -0.64 -4.60 17.83
C ARG A 132 -0.82 -3.54 16.74
N MET A 133 -1.19 -3.94 15.52
CA MET A 133 -1.55 -3.00 14.47
C MET A 133 -2.77 -2.18 14.89
N GLU A 134 -3.83 -2.84 15.36
CA GLU A 134 -5.04 -2.21 15.87
C GLU A 134 -4.75 -1.26 17.05
N GLU A 135 -4.00 -1.70 18.06
CA GLU A 135 -3.54 -0.88 19.19
C GLU A 135 -2.78 0.37 18.73
N TRP A 136 -1.88 0.23 17.75
CA TRP A 136 -1.10 1.34 17.23
C TRP A 136 -1.96 2.34 16.46
N PHE A 137 -2.86 1.89 15.57
CA PHE A 137 -3.77 2.77 14.85
C PHE A 137 -4.75 3.47 15.81
N ASN A 138 -5.29 2.75 16.80
CA ASN A 138 -6.12 3.32 17.86
C ASN A 138 -5.34 4.36 18.70
N SER A 139 -4.02 4.21 18.89
CA SER A 139 -3.19 5.23 19.54
C SER A 139 -3.06 6.55 18.75
N ARG A 140 -3.50 6.58 17.48
CA ARG A 140 -3.52 7.75 16.60
C ARG A 140 -4.90 8.42 16.50
N LEU A 141 -5.89 7.89 17.21
CA LEU A 141 -7.25 8.43 17.28
C LEU A 141 -7.41 9.37 18.48
N PHE A 142 -8.26 10.39 18.33
CA PHE A 142 -8.75 11.18 19.45
C PHE A 142 -9.97 10.49 20.08
N ALA A 143 -10.25 10.80 21.34
CA ALA A 143 -11.35 10.19 22.12
C ALA A 143 -12.77 10.43 21.56
N HIS A 144 -12.93 11.22 20.49
CA HIS A 144 -14.19 11.43 19.77
C HIS A 144 -14.27 10.71 18.42
N ASN A 145 -13.17 10.09 17.96
CA ASN A 145 -13.19 9.26 16.76
C ASN A 145 -13.70 7.84 17.09
N PRO A 146 -14.32 7.12 16.14
CA PRO A 146 -14.64 5.72 16.32
C PRO A 146 -13.34 4.89 16.43
N ASN A 147 -13.29 3.95 17.36
CA ASN A 147 -12.17 3.00 17.44
C ASN A 147 -12.16 2.06 16.23
N LEU A 148 -10.96 1.66 15.83
CA LEU A 148 -10.70 0.63 14.85
C LEU A 148 -10.79 -0.76 15.51
N ASP A 149 -11.57 -1.67 14.95
CA ASP A 149 -11.61 -3.11 15.28
C ASP A 149 -11.20 -3.90 14.04
N LEU A 150 -10.05 -4.56 14.11
CA LEU A 150 -9.50 -5.35 13.01
C LEU A 150 -9.67 -6.86 13.23
N GLN A 151 -10.20 -7.31 14.37
CA GLN A 151 -10.09 -8.71 14.82
C GLN A 151 -10.77 -9.73 13.89
N SER A 152 -11.70 -9.29 13.03
CA SER A 152 -12.37 -10.14 12.03
C SER A 152 -11.93 -9.89 10.58
N CYS A 153 -10.83 -9.14 10.36
CA CYS A 153 -10.28 -8.86 9.03
C CYS A 153 -9.23 -9.92 8.61
N ASP A 154 -9.35 -10.43 7.37
CA ASP A 154 -8.29 -11.22 6.74
C ASP A 154 -7.09 -10.31 6.36
N LEU A 155 -5.87 -10.77 6.65
CA LEU A 155 -4.64 -10.10 6.19
C LEU A 155 -4.27 -10.50 4.76
N VAL A 156 -4.24 -9.51 3.86
CA VAL A 156 -3.90 -9.68 2.45
C VAL A 156 -2.71 -8.82 2.03
N LEU A 157 -1.98 -9.22 0.98
CA LEU A 157 -0.93 -8.35 0.43
C LEU A 157 -1.57 -7.18 -0.33
N CYS A 158 -1.55 -6.01 0.28
CA CYS A 158 -1.85 -4.71 -0.31
C CYS A 158 -0.57 -4.11 -0.92
N HIS A 159 -0.70 -3.30 -1.96
CA HIS A 159 0.39 -2.54 -2.56
C HIS A 159 0.52 -1.14 -1.91
N LEU A 160 -0.61 -0.57 -1.48
CA LEU A 160 -0.83 0.76 -0.89
C LEU A 160 -0.40 1.97 -1.76
N ASP A 161 0.31 1.75 -2.86
CA ASP A 161 0.61 2.76 -3.87
C ASP A 161 0.23 2.32 -5.30
N ILE A 162 -0.97 1.73 -5.51
CA ILE A 162 -1.44 1.50 -6.88
C ILE A 162 -1.80 2.84 -7.53
N ALA A 163 -1.02 3.21 -8.55
CA ALA A 163 -1.14 4.43 -9.33
C ALA A 163 -0.62 4.21 -10.77
N PRO A 164 -1.02 5.02 -11.77
CA PRO A 164 -0.58 4.85 -13.17
C PRO A 164 0.94 4.83 -13.35
N ARG A 165 1.66 5.68 -12.61
CA ARG A 165 3.14 5.74 -12.57
C ARG A 165 3.82 4.41 -12.23
N ASN A 166 3.13 3.53 -11.50
CA ASN A 166 3.63 2.23 -11.04
C ASN A 166 3.19 1.08 -11.97
N ILE A 167 2.58 1.37 -13.12
CA ILE A 167 2.11 0.39 -14.10
C ILE A 167 2.90 0.56 -15.40
N ILE A 168 3.69 -0.46 -15.76
CA ILE A 168 4.37 -0.56 -17.05
C ILE A 168 3.49 -1.35 -18.02
N TRP A 169 3.14 -0.72 -19.14
CA TRP A 169 2.44 -1.37 -20.25
C TRP A 169 3.47 -1.99 -21.21
N GLN A 170 3.35 -3.30 -21.48
CA GLN A 170 4.29 -4.05 -22.33
C GLN A 170 3.81 -4.11 -23.79
N GLU A 171 4.72 -4.40 -24.73
CA GLU A 171 4.43 -4.37 -26.18
C GLU A 171 3.38 -5.40 -26.63
N ASP A 172 3.19 -6.46 -25.85
CA ASP A 172 2.19 -7.52 -26.08
C ASP A 172 0.81 -7.24 -25.42
N GLY A 173 0.66 -6.10 -24.73
CA GLY A 173 -0.57 -5.76 -23.99
C GLY A 173 -0.68 -6.40 -22.60
N SER A 174 0.38 -7.04 -22.12
CA SER A 174 0.50 -7.37 -20.70
C SER A 174 0.80 -6.11 -19.87
N LEU A 175 0.51 -6.20 -18.57
CA LEU A 175 0.69 -5.12 -17.60
C LEU A 175 1.67 -5.62 -16.54
N CYS A 176 2.56 -4.74 -16.09
CA CYS A 176 3.47 -4.99 -15.00
C CYS A 176 3.29 -3.96 -13.88
N LEU A 177 3.16 -4.42 -12.63
CA LEU A 177 3.05 -3.57 -11.43
C LEU A 177 4.39 -3.54 -10.68
N ILE A 178 4.86 -2.33 -10.37
CA ILE A 178 6.18 -2.05 -9.78
C ILE A 178 6.08 -1.15 -8.54
N ASP A 179 7.20 -1.02 -7.82
CA ASP A 179 7.36 -0.18 -6.62
C ASP A 179 6.60 -0.67 -5.37
N TRP A 180 7.03 -1.82 -4.86
CA TRP A 180 6.47 -2.50 -3.69
C TRP A 180 6.93 -1.90 -2.34
N ALA A 181 7.38 -0.64 -2.33
CA ALA A 181 7.96 0.02 -1.16
C ALA A 181 6.94 0.27 -0.03
N SER A 182 5.69 0.54 -0.41
CA SER A 182 4.57 0.75 0.52
C SER A 182 3.77 -0.52 0.81
N ALA A 183 4.15 -1.65 0.17
CA ALA A 183 3.35 -2.86 0.21
C ALA A 183 3.38 -3.55 1.59
N GLY A 184 2.34 -4.33 1.87
CA GLY A 184 1.97 -4.64 3.24
C GLY A 184 0.88 -5.70 3.40
N PHE A 185 0.89 -6.45 4.51
CA PHE A 185 -0.15 -7.39 4.89
C PHE A 185 -1.09 -6.65 5.81
N TYR A 186 -2.18 -6.20 5.23
CA TYR A 186 -3.18 -5.37 5.88
C TYR A 186 -4.58 -5.94 5.57
N PRO A 187 -5.61 -5.57 6.34
CA PRO A 187 -6.99 -5.71 5.90
C PRO A 187 -7.20 -5.09 4.50
N ARG A 188 -8.04 -5.68 3.63
CA ARG A 188 -8.30 -5.12 2.27
C ARG A 188 -8.75 -3.66 2.31
N LEU A 189 -9.42 -3.29 3.41
CA LEU A 189 -9.77 -1.91 3.76
C LEU A 189 -8.63 -0.90 3.59
N PHE A 190 -7.38 -1.25 3.92
CA PHE A 190 -6.28 -0.29 3.91
C PHE A 190 -5.97 0.18 2.49
N GLU A 191 -5.91 -0.75 1.53
CA GLU A 191 -5.77 -0.43 0.11
C GLU A 191 -6.98 0.37 -0.39
N PHE A 192 -8.20 -0.08 -0.07
CA PHE A 192 -9.44 0.63 -0.43
C PHE A 192 -9.44 2.08 0.09
N CYS A 193 -9.03 2.29 1.34
CA CYS A 193 -8.88 3.61 1.94
C CYS A 193 -7.82 4.44 1.22
N MET A 194 -6.69 3.86 0.80
CA MET A 194 -5.69 4.62 0.03
C MET A 194 -6.21 5.04 -1.36
N GLN A 195 -6.89 4.13 -2.07
CA GLN A 195 -7.56 4.48 -3.32
C GLN A 195 -8.61 5.59 -3.11
N TRP A 196 -9.40 5.52 -2.02
CA TRP A 196 -10.36 6.56 -1.65
C TRP A 196 -9.73 7.90 -1.25
N ILE A 197 -8.59 7.89 -0.56
CA ILE A 197 -7.84 9.11 -0.17
C ILE A 197 -7.26 9.82 -1.41
N LEU A 198 -6.95 9.09 -2.48
CA LEU A 198 -6.38 9.61 -3.72
C LEU A 198 -7.44 9.94 -4.79
N ASP A 199 -8.68 9.48 -4.60
CA ASP A 199 -9.81 9.72 -5.52
C ASP A 199 -9.98 11.21 -5.87
N GLY A 200 -10.14 11.49 -7.16
CA GLY A 200 -10.27 12.84 -7.72
C GLY A 200 -9.02 13.73 -7.71
N LYS A 201 -7.87 13.30 -7.17
CA LYS A 201 -6.63 14.11 -7.18
C LYS A 201 -5.92 14.08 -8.53
N ASP A 202 -5.70 12.88 -9.05
CA ASP A 202 -4.91 12.62 -10.27
C ASP A 202 -5.78 12.00 -11.39
N GLY A 203 -6.97 12.57 -11.60
CA GLY A 203 -7.94 12.12 -12.60
C GLY A 203 -8.87 11.01 -12.10
N THR A 204 -9.39 10.20 -13.03
CA THR A 204 -10.43 9.18 -12.75
C THR A 204 -9.87 7.79 -12.44
N PHE A 205 -8.55 7.63 -12.34
CA PHE A 205 -7.93 6.32 -12.17
C PHE A 205 -8.39 5.63 -10.87
N ASN A 206 -8.25 6.30 -9.73
CA ASN A 206 -8.64 5.71 -8.44
C ASN A 206 -10.15 5.47 -8.35
N SER A 207 -10.99 6.32 -8.96
CA SER A 207 -12.43 6.11 -9.09
C SER A 207 -12.74 4.80 -9.82
N LEU A 208 -12.09 4.58 -10.96
CA LEU A 208 -12.25 3.36 -11.77
C LEU A 208 -11.68 2.12 -11.08
N VAL A 209 -10.63 2.25 -10.26
CA VAL A 209 -10.15 1.16 -9.38
C VAL A 209 -11.22 0.82 -8.33
N LEU A 210 -11.76 1.82 -7.64
CA LEU A 210 -12.80 1.65 -6.61
C LEU A 210 -14.10 1.06 -7.17
N GLU A 211 -14.46 1.37 -8.42
CA GLU A 211 -15.59 0.78 -9.13
C GLU A 211 -15.33 -0.66 -9.61
N SER A 212 -14.06 -1.09 -9.68
CA SER A 212 -13.63 -2.39 -10.23
C SER A 212 -13.23 -3.43 -9.18
N VAL A 213 -13.07 -3.04 -7.91
CA VAL A 213 -12.75 -3.99 -6.82
C VAL A 213 -13.99 -4.74 -6.32
N ASP A 214 -13.81 -6.01 -5.95
CA ASP A 214 -14.83 -6.74 -5.20
C ASP A 214 -15.15 -5.98 -3.89
N PRO A 215 -16.44 -5.81 -3.52
CA PRO A 215 -16.82 -5.13 -2.29
C PRO A 215 -16.08 -5.65 -1.04
N LEU A 216 -15.83 -4.74 -0.10
CA LEU A 216 -15.41 -5.13 1.24
C LEU A 216 -16.59 -5.77 2.00
N SER A 217 -16.28 -6.54 3.04
CA SER A 217 -17.32 -7.00 3.97
C SER A 217 -17.93 -5.82 4.74
N ASP A 218 -19.17 -5.97 5.22
CA ASP A 218 -19.83 -4.96 6.06
C ASP A 218 -18.99 -4.59 7.30
N HIS A 219 -18.26 -5.56 7.87
CA HIS A 219 -17.35 -5.34 8.99
C HIS A 219 -16.15 -4.48 8.60
N GLU A 220 -15.44 -4.81 7.51
CA GLU A 220 -14.32 -4.00 7.01
C GLU A 220 -14.78 -2.58 6.65
N MET A 221 -15.91 -2.43 5.95
CA MET A 221 -16.42 -1.13 5.55
C MET A 221 -16.81 -0.26 6.76
N ALA A 222 -17.31 -0.85 7.85
CA ALA A 222 -17.60 -0.14 9.10
C ALA A 222 -16.35 0.47 9.74
N GLN A 223 -15.16 -0.09 9.52
CA GLN A 223 -13.89 0.43 10.04
C GLN A 223 -13.31 1.60 9.22
N LYS A 224 -13.88 1.92 8.06
CA LYS A 224 -13.37 2.95 7.13
C LYS A 224 -13.19 4.31 7.79
N GLU A 225 -14.16 4.76 8.58
CA GLU A 225 -14.10 6.07 9.25
C GLU A 225 -12.93 6.14 10.25
N ALA A 226 -12.77 5.12 11.09
CA ALA A 226 -11.66 5.01 12.04
C ALA A 226 -10.30 5.02 11.32
N MET A 227 -10.16 4.25 10.23
CA MET A 227 -8.92 4.22 9.44
C MET A 227 -8.60 5.57 8.79
N LEU A 228 -9.59 6.25 8.20
CA LEU A 228 -9.42 7.57 7.61
C LEU A 228 -9.08 8.65 8.65
N CYS A 229 -9.70 8.60 9.83
CA CYS A 229 -9.36 9.49 10.95
C CYS A 229 -7.92 9.24 11.44
N ALA A 230 -7.51 7.98 11.65
CA ALA A 230 -6.16 7.65 12.08
C ALA A 230 -5.11 8.12 11.05
N TRP A 231 -5.33 7.85 9.76
CA TRP A 231 -4.45 8.32 8.69
C TRP A 231 -4.37 9.85 8.66
N GLY A 232 -5.51 10.56 8.68
CA GLY A 232 -5.55 12.01 8.68
C GLY A 232 -4.85 12.64 9.90
N ASN A 233 -4.96 11.99 11.06
CA ASN A 233 -4.25 12.42 12.25
C ASN A 233 -2.73 12.20 12.13
N ILE A 234 -2.27 11.05 11.62
CA ILE A 234 -0.85 10.75 11.37
C ILE A 234 -0.21 11.81 10.46
N GLN A 235 -0.89 12.23 9.39
CA GLN A 235 -0.38 13.26 8.48
C GLN A 235 -0.33 14.67 9.11
N LYS A 236 -1.18 14.95 10.10
CA LYS A 236 -1.42 16.30 10.62
C LYS A 236 -0.72 16.60 11.95
N TYR A 237 -0.46 15.58 12.78
CA TYR A 237 0.02 15.75 14.14
C TYR A 237 1.31 14.97 14.43
N PRO A 238 2.34 15.57 15.04
CA PRO A 238 3.54 14.85 15.45
C PRO A 238 3.25 13.98 16.68
N PHE A 239 3.20 12.67 16.49
CA PHE A 239 3.04 11.70 17.58
C PHE A 239 4.39 11.44 18.27
N ARG A 240 4.47 11.69 19.60
CA ARG A 240 5.65 11.36 20.39
C ARG A 240 5.72 9.85 20.67
N ASN A 241 6.82 9.22 20.28
CA ASN A 241 7.13 7.84 20.67
C ASN A 241 7.52 7.76 22.15
N LYS A 242 6.96 6.79 22.89
CA LYS A 242 7.24 6.56 24.32
C LYS A 242 8.62 5.93 24.60
N ILE A 243 9.41 5.64 23.57
CA ILE A 243 10.71 4.96 23.70
C ILE A 243 11.84 6.01 23.69
N SER A 244 12.03 6.68 24.81
CA SER A 244 13.33 7.29 25.17
C SER A 244 13.41 7.60 26.67
N SER A 245 14.06 6.69 27.40
CA SER A 245 14.58 6.93 28.75
C SER A 245 16.11 6.82 28.67
N SER A 246 16.82 7.91 28.32
CA SER A 246 17.35 8.94 29.24
C SER A 246 18.88 8.78 29.35
N PRO A 247 19.66 9.68 29.98
CA PRO A 247 19.39 11.06 30.42
C PRO A 247 20.45 12.10 29.91
N GLU A 248 20.12 13.39 29.84
CA GLU A 248 20.83 14.42 30.62
C GLU A 248 20.18 15.82 30.58
N ARG A 249 20.46 16.57 31.64
CA ARG A 249 19.70 17.69 32.22
C ARG A 249 19.78 18.98 31.40
N LEU A 250 18.72 19.80 31.45
CA LEU A 250 18.79 21.11 32.13
C LEU A 250 17.40 21.68 32.48
N SER A 251 17.40 22.45 33.57
CA SER A 251 16.29 23.05 34.32
C SER A 251 15.17 23.74 33.55
N GLY A 252 13.92 23.46 33.92
CA GLY A 252 12.73 24.27 33.62
C GLY A 252 11.48 23.65 34.27
N HIS A 253 10.64 24.43 34.94
CA HIS A 253 9.52 23.92 35.73
C HIS A 253 8.56 23.05 34.91
N SER A 254 8.40 21.79 35.34
CA SER A 254 7.39 20.88 34.79
C SER A 254 6.00 21.33 35.23
N ILE A 255 5.17 21.66 34.25
CA ILE A 255 3.71 21.65 34.38
C ILE A 255 3.24 20.62 33.37
N ASP A 256 2.72 19.49 33.85
CA ASP A 256 2.00 18.52 33.02
C ASP A 256 0.70 19.15 32.54
N LEU A 257 0.77 19.92 31.46
CA LEU A 257 -0.41 20.37 30.73
C LEU A 257 -0.92 19.19 29.89
N PRO A 258 -2.22 18.84 29.99
CA PRO A 258 -2.82 17.92 29.03
C PRO A 258 -2.68 18.50 27.61
N PRO A 259 -2.74 17.66 26.56
CA PRO A 259 -2.70 18.14 25.18
C PRO A 259 -3.75 19.24 24.99
N LEU A 260 -3.35 20.35 24.37
CA LEU A 260 -4.23 21.48 24.11
C LEU A 260 -5.51 20.98 23.44
N PRO A 261 -6.71 21.41 23.90
CA PRO A 261 -7.95 20.99 23.27
C PRO A 261 -7.91 21.38 21.80
N ALA A 262 -8.15 20.40 20.92
CA ALA A 262 -8.08 20.61 19.49
C ALA A 262 -9.05 21.73 19.07
N HIS A 263 -8.60 22.58 18.15
CA HIS A 263 -9.51 23.47 17.44
C HIS A 263 -10.65 22.65 16.82
N PRO A 264 -11.90 23.16 16.83
CA PRO A 264 -13.00 22.48 16.15
C PRO A 264 -12.61 22.20 14.70
N MET A 265 -12.90 20.98 14.27
CA MET A 265 -12.57 20.47 12.94
C MET A 265 -13.22 21.37 11.88
N PRO A 266 -12.51 21.80 10.82
CA PRO A 266 -13.18 22.32 9.64
C PRO A 266 -14.03 21.19 9.03
N ASP A 267 -15.24 21.51 8.58
CA ASP A 267 -16.16 20.50 8.04
C ASP A 267 -15.48 19.66 6.94
N TYR A 268 -15.64 18.34 7.02
CA TYR A 268 -15.27 17.44 5.92
C TYR A 268 -16.00 17.88 4.63
N PRO A 269 -15.43 17.64 3.43
CA PRO A 269 -16.12 17.91 2.18
C PRO A 269 -17.51 17.26 2.20
N LEU A 270 -18.57 18.04 1.95
CA LEU A 270 -19.97 17.61 2.11
C LEU A 270 -20.30 16.31 1.36
N GLU A 271 -19.65 16.11 0.22
CA GLU A 271 -19.68 14.90 -0.61
C GLU A 271 -19.42 13.59 0.18
N TRP A 272 -18.64 13.65 1.27
CA TRP A 272 -18.35 12.49 2.13
C TRP A 272 -19.59 12.03 2.92
N TYR A 273 -20.43 12.97 3.35
CA TYR A 273 -21.70 12.64 4.04
C TYR A 273 -22.80 12.23 3.05
N GLU A 274 -22.84 12.84 1.86
CA GLU A 274 -23.84 12.53 0.83
C GLU A 274 -23.67 11.11 0.26
N LYS A 275 -22.43 10.70 -0.04
CA LYS A 275 -22.10 9.35 -0.54
C LYS A 275 -22.46 8.27 0.50
N ALA A 276 -22.18 8.52 1.78
CA ALA A 276 -22.57 7.65 2.91
C ALA A 276 -24.07 7.70 3.30
N GLY A 277 -24.83 8.68 2.77
CA GLY A 277 -26.28 8.79 2.94
C GLY A 277 -27.07 7.99 1.91
N CYS A 278 -26.61 7.96 0.66
CA CYS A 278 -27.25 7.19 -0.42
C CYS A 278 -27.28 5.68 -0.13
N GLU A 279 -26.18 5.11 0.39
CA GLU A 279 -26.08 3.66 0.67
C GLU A 279 -27.04 3.19 1.77
N ARG A 280 -27.45 4.06 2.70
CA ARG A 280 -28.43 3.74 3.76
C ARG A 280 -29.89 3.72 3.26
N SER A 281 -30.12 4.02 1.98
CA SER A 281 -31.46 4.27 1.43
C SER A 281 -32.08 3.09 0.67
N ILE A 282 -31.42 1.93 0.62
CA ILE A 282 -31.96 0.72 -0.03
C ILE A 282 -32.80 -0.07 0.99
N PRO A 283 -34.15 -0.13 0.85
CA PRO A 283 -34.98 -0.95 1.73
C PRO A 283 -34.80 -2.45 1.42
N PRO A 284 -34.89 -3.34 2.42
CA PRO A 284 -34.74 -4.77 2.20
C PRO A 284 -35.84 -5.31 1.27
N SER A 285 -35.42 -6.01 0.22
CA SER A 285 -36.35 -6.59 -0.77
C SER A 285 -37.24 -7.67 -0.14
N SER A 286 -38.55 -7.50 -0.27
CA SER A 286 -39.56 -8.34 0.37
C SER A 286 -39.81 -9.65 -0.39
N THR A 287 -38.84 -10.57 -0.34
CA THR A 287 -39.01 -11.95 -0.85
C THR A 287 -39.82 -12.80 0.13
N GLY A 288 -41.13 -12.57 0.14
CA GLY A 288 -42.08 -13.34 0.96
C GLY A 288 -42.20 -14.80 0.51
N VAL A 289 -41.59 -15.71 1.28
CA VAL A 289 -41.79 -17.15 1.14
C VAL A 289 -43.26 -17.50 1.41
N LYS A 290 -43.96 -18.05 0.40
CA LYS A 290 -45.22 -18.78 0.61
C LYS A 290 -45.13 -20.18 0.02
N SER A 291 -44.90 -21.15 0.90
CA SER A 291 -45.11 -22.57 0.62
C SER A 291 -46.52 -22.95 1.05
N SER A 292 -47.34 -23.47 0.14
CA SER A 292 -48.45 -24.37 0.50
C SER A 292 -48.83 -25.27 -0.68
N LYS A 293 -48.99 -26.56 -0.39
CA LYS A 293 -49.40 -27.61 -1.34
C LYS A 293 -50.93 -27.57 -1.53
N LEU A 294 -51.42 -27.87 -2.73
CA LEU A 294 -52.42 -28.93 -3.04
C LEU A 294 -52.91 -28.78 -4.50
N GLY A 295 -53.20 -29.89 -5.19
CA GLY A 295 -53.86 -29.87 -6.51
C GLY A 295 -53.52 -31.11 -7.34
N CYS A 296 -54.42 -32.10 -7.37
CA CYS A 296 -54.19 -33.40 -8.01
C CYS A 296 -55.15 -33.60 -9.20
N ARG A 297 -54.62 -34.06 -10.35
CA ARG A 297 -55.36 -34.52 -11.55
C ARG A 297 -56.16 -33.41 -12.27
N ARG A 298 -56.38 -33.47 -13.59
CA ARG A 298 -56.19 -34.57 -14.55
C ARG A 298 -55.75 -34.02 -15.91
#